data_AF-A0A7Y0EY74-F1
#
_entry.id   AF-A0A7Y0EY74-F1
#
_cell.length_a   1.000
_cell.length_b   1.000
_cell.length_c   1.000
_cell.angle_alpha   90.00
_cell.angle_beta   90.00
_cell.angle_gamma   90.00
#
_symmetry.space_group_name_H-M   'P 1'
#
loop_
_entity.id
_entity.type
_entity.pdbx_description
1 polymer ?
#
loop_
_entity_poly.entity_id
_entity_poly.type
_entity_poly.pdbx_seq_one_letter_code
_entity_poly.pdbx_strand_id
1 'polypeptide(L)'
;MSDHPQTCISVHGGTYGTIAISQHSRLEDGERFRTMLVTSELEADEINGDELIVANGAVRCTGDVTVPTISGRGQLDIGGNIVCNQMTFTGTVHCEGDIRCNGTLSVNGSLKNAQHISAQTVHLNGVLHGRDIAGQELEVQPLRSQMFSRFNMNEYESGRSVATINASTVRARGLTCRLMHADSVTLREGSTVEHATCTVSLGTDRTSSVLLMGHNCRRIHLKTA
;
A
#
# COMPACT_ATOMS: atom_id res chain seq x y z
N MET A 1 -33.27 2.77 -24.76
CA MET A 1 -32.20 2.61 -23.77
C MET A 1 -32.11 1.12 -23.50
N SER A 2 -31.12 0.46 -24.12
CA SER A 2 -30.99 -1.00 -24.06
C SER A 2 -30.16 -1.36 -22.83
N ASP A 3 -30.83 -1.71 -21.74
CA ASP A 3 -30.22 -2.37 -20.58
C ASP A 3 -29.66 -3.71 -21.06
N HIS A 4 -28.35 -3.77 -21.26
CA HIS A 4 -27.65 -5.05 -21.33
C HIS A 4 -27.55 -5.55 -19.89
N PRO A 5 -28.14 -6.71 -19.55
CA PRO A 5 -27.85 -7.33 -18.26
C PRO A 5 -26.36 -7.64 -18.23
N GLN A 6 -25.59 -6.90 -17.42
CA GLN A 6 -24.20 -7.26 -17.13
C GLN A 6 -24.23 -8.66 -16.54
N THR A 7 -23.79 -9.63 -17.33
CA THR A 7 -23.84 -11.04 -16.95
C THR A 7 -22.68 -11.26 -15.99
N CYS A 8 -22.95 -11.14 -14.69
CA CYS A 8 -21.99 -11.48 -13.65
C CYS A 8 -21.81 -13.01 -13.66
N ILE A 9 -20.61 -13.49 -13.94
CA ILE A 9 -20.31 -14.93 -13.93
C ILE A 9 -19.94 -15.33 -12.50
N SER A 10 -20.63 -16.30 -11.91
CA SER A 10 -20.22 -16.87 -10.63
C SER A 10 -19.16 -17.95 -10.84
N VAL A 11 -18.01 -17.76 -10.19
CA VAL A 11 -17.12 -18.87 -9.86
C VAL A 11 -17.73 -19.54 -8.63
N HIS A 12 -17.76 -20.87 -8.63
CA HIS A 12 -18.38 -21.64 -7.54
C HIS A 12 -17.28 -22.18 -6.63
N GLY A 13 -17.61 -22.44 -5.36
CA GLY A 13 -16.69 -23.03 -4.39
C GLY A 13 -15.99 -24.30 -4.90
N GLY A 14 -14.66 -24.36 -4.77
CA GLY A 14 -13.85 -25.47 -5.27
C GLY A 14 -12.35 -25.22 -5.23
N THR A 15 -11.54 -26.26 -5.48
CA THR A 15 -10.08 -26.12 -5.62
C THR A 15 -9.70 -26.00 -7.09
N TYR A 16 -9.13 -24.86 -7.46
CA TYR A 16 -8.74 -24.53 -8.82
C TYR A 16 -7.23 -24.45 -8.97
N GLY A 17 -6.72 -24.89 -10.13
CA GLY A 17 -5.36 -24.58 -10.54
C GLY A 17 -5.26 -23.09 -10.89
N THR A 18 -5.79 -22.73 -12.06
CA THR A 18 -5.77 -21.34 -12.53
C THR A 18 -7.19 -20.87 -12.82
N ILE A 19 -7.56 -19.72 -12.28
CA ILE A 19 -8.82 -19.01 -12.58
C ILE A 19 -8.48 -17.75 -13.36
N ALA A 20 -9.08 -17.56 -14.53
CA ALA A 20 -8.91 -16.35 -15.33
C ALA A 20 -10.24 -15.59 -15.38
N ILE A 21 -10.26 -14.41 -14.74
CA ILE A 21 -11.40 -13.50 -14.69
C ILE A 21 -11.22 -12.45 -15.79
N SER A 22 -11.87 -12.69 -16.93
CA SER A 22 -11.82 -11.81 -18.10
C SER A 22 -13.07 -10.96 -18.30
N GLN A 23 -14.10 -11.19 -17.49
CA GLN A 23 -15.37 -10.47 -17.47
C GLN A 23 -15.77 -10.21 -16.00
N HIS A 24 -16.75 -9.34 -15.78
CA HIS A 24 -17.30 -9.10 -14.44
C HIS A 24 -17.76 -10.42 -13.82
N SER A 25 -17.10 -10.82 -12.73
CA SER A 25 -17.32 -12.12 -12.11
C SER A 25 -17.39 -11.99 -10.60
N ARG A 26 -18.18 -12.86 -9.98
CA ARG A 26 -18.25 -12.99 -8.52
C ARG A 26 -17.64 -14.32 -8.08
N LEU A 27 -16.74 -14.27 -7.11
CA LEU A 27 -16.27 -15.46 -6.39
C LEU A 27 -17.30 -15.79 -5.31
N GLU A 28 -17.71 -17.05 -5.24
CA GLU A 28 -18.55 -17.54 -4.14
C GLU A 28 -17.67 -17.80 -2.90
N ASP A 29 -18.24 -18.42 -1.87
CA ASP A 29 -17.49 -18.81 -0.69
C ASP A 29 -16.87 -20.19 -0.87
N GLY A 30 -15.66 -20.36 -0.34
CA GLY A 30 -14.97 -21.66 -0.27
C GLY A 30 -14.12 -22.00 -1.50
N GLU A 31 -13.89 -21.07 -2.42
CA GLU A 31 -12.85 -21.22 -3.43
C GLU A 31 -11.45 -21.21 -2.83
N ARG A 32 -10.61 -22.12 -3.34
CA ARG A 32 -9.16 -22.05 -3.20
C ARG A 32 -8.53 -22.16 -4.58
N PHE A 33 -7.63 -21.26 -4.93
CA PHE A 33 -6.93 -21.31 -6.21
C PHE A 33 -5.41 -21.33 -6.02
N ARG A 34 -4.70 -21.93 -6.98
CA ARG A 34 -3.25 -21.77 -7.07
C ARG A 34 -2.90 -20.40 -7.65
N THR A 35 -3.52 -20.04 -8.78
CA THR A 35 -3.32 -18.73 -9.41
C THR A 35 -4.65 -18.15 -9.86
N MET A 36 -4.91 -16.90 -9.53
CA MET A 36 -6.05 -16.14 -10.03
C MET A 36 -5.55 -14.95 -10.84
N LEU A 37 -5.98 -14.85 -12.10
CA LEU A 37 -5.65 -13.75 -13.00
C LEU A 37 -6.90 -12.90 -13.24
N VAL A 38 -6.88 -11.64 -12.82
CA VAL A 38 -8.00 -10.71 -12.97
C VAL A 38 -7.66 -9.65 -14.01
N THR A 39 -8.28 -9.71 -15.18
CA THR A 39 -8.10 -8.70 -16.26
C THR A 39 -9.30 -7.76 -16.40
N SER A 40 -10.38 -7.99 -15.65
CA SER A 40 -11.61 -7.19 -15.64
C SER A 40 -12.01 -6.92 -14.18
N GLU A 41 -13.29 -7.03 -13.82
CA GLU A 41 -13.78 -6.80 -12.46
C GLU A 41 -14.08 -8.12 -11.75
N LEU A 42 -13.58 -8.25 -10.52
CA LEU A 42 -13.83 -9.37 -9.62
C LEU A 42 -14.49 -8.84 -8.34
N GLU A 43 -15.63 -9.40 -7.99
CA GLU A 43 -16.27 -9.21 -6.69
C GLU A 43 -16.12 -10.50 -5.87
N ALA A 44 -15.74 -10.38 -4.61
CA ALA A 44 -15.60 -11.53 -3.72
C ALA A 44 -15.98 -11.12 -2.30
N ASP A 45 -16.48 -12.08 -1.52
CA ASP A 45 -16.66 -11.88 -0.09
C ASP A 45 -15.39 -12.27 0.68
N GLU A 46 -14.69 -13.33 0.26
CA GLU A 46 -13.34 -13.68 0.72
C GLU A 46 -12.48 -14.14 -0.46
N ILE A 47 -11.16 -13.90 -0.40
CA ILE A 47 -10.22 -14.39 -1.42
C ILE A 47 -9.15 -15.23 -0.73
N ASN A 48 -9.16 -16.53 -1.01
CA ASN A 48 -8.22 -17.50 -0.45
C ASN A 48 -7.49 -18.27 -1.56
N GLY A 49 -6.16 -18.25 -1.55
CA GLY A 49 -5.39 -18.94 -2.59
C GLY A 49 -3.89 -18.83 -2.39
N ASP A 50 -3.12 -19.14 -3.43
CA ASP A 50 -1.66 -19.07 -3.39
C ASP A 50 -1.13 -17.78 -4.08
N GLU A 51 -1.68 -17.41 -5.24
CA GLU A 51 -1.23 -16.25 -6.02
C GLU A 51 -2.38 -15.48 -6.69
N LEU A 52 -2.48 -14.18 -6.42
CA LEU A 52 -3.42 -13.26 -7.05
C LEU A 52 -2.67 -12.29 -7.97
N ILE A 53 -3.03 -12.29 -9.26
CA ILE A 53 -2.45 -11.43 -10.30
C ILE A 53 -3.55 -10.54 -10.87
N VAL A 54 -3.44 -9.23 -10.73
CA VAL A 54 -4.35 -8.27 -11.34
C VAL A 54 -3.68 -7.66 -12.57
N ALA A 55 -4.28 -7.76 -13.74
CA ALA A 55 -3.70 -7.28 -14.99
C ALA A 55 -4.66 -6.28 -15.66
N ASN A 56 -4.63 -5.04 -15.17
CA ASN A 56 -5.56 -3.95 -15.51
C ASN A 56 -7.01 -4.20 -15.06
N GLY A 57 -7.19 -5.02 -14.03
CA GLY A 57 -8.50 -5.30 -13.45
C GLY A 57 -8.80 -4.47 -12.20
N ALA A 58 -10.01 -4.65 -11.69
CA ALA A 58 -10.45 -4.18 -10.38
C ALA A 58 -10.88 -5.38 -9.54
N VAL A 59 -10.35 -5.48 -8.32
CA VAL A 59 -10.77 -6.50 -7.35
C VAL A 59 -11.45 -5.79 -6.21
N ARG A 60 -12.70 -6.15 -5.93
CA ARG A 60 -13.49 -5.69 -4.80
C ARG A 60 -13.72 -6.89 -3.88
N CYS A 61 -13.13 -6.87 -2.70
CA CYS A 61 -13.34 -7.89 -1.68
C CYS A 61 -13.99 -7.24 -0.48
N THR A 62 -15.16 -7.72 -0.06
CA THR A 62 -15.84 -7.15 1.12
C THR A 62 -15.21 -7.63 2.42
N GLY A 63 -14.70 -8.86 2.46
CA GLY A 63 -14.00 -9.46 3.59
C GLY A 63 -12.49 -9.60 3.38
N ASP A 64 -11.93 -10.68 3.91
CA ASP A 64 -10.48 -10.87 4.03
C ASP A 64 -9.86 -11.47 2.75
N VAL A 65 -8.63 -11.06 2.47
CA VAL A 65 -7.79 -11.58 1.38
C VAL A 65 -6.57 -12.27 1.97
N THR A 66 -6.51 -13.59 1.86
CA THR A 66 -5.38 -14.41 2.32
C THR A 66 -4.73 -15.11 1.14
N VAL A 67 -3.69 -14.47 0.59
CA VAL A 67 -2.89 -14.99 -0.52
C VAL A 67 -1.40 -14.67 -0.29
N PRO A 68 -0.50 -15.66 -0.30
CA PRO A 68 0.94 -15.45 -0.17
C PRO A 68 1.53 -14.40 -1.11
N THR A 69 1.08 -14.36 -2.37
CA THR A 69 1.62 -13.44 -3.39
C THR A 69 0.50 -12.64 -4.04
N ILE A 70 0.59 -11.31 -3.95
CA ILE A 70 -0.28 -10.38 -4.67
C ILE A 70 0.58 -9.58 -5.65
N SER A 71 0.22 -9.59 -6.93
CA SER A 71 0.96 -8.79 -7.90
C SER A 71 0.10 -8.20 -9.00
N GLY A 72 0.63 -7.17 -9.64
CA GLY A 72 0.11 -6.68 -10.91
C GLY A 72 -0.27 -5.21 -10.88
N ARG A 73 -1.29 -4.84 -11.64
CA ARG A 73 -1.71 -3.47 -11.88
C ARG A 73 -3.21 -3.31 -11.99
N GLY A 74 -3.76 -2.24 -11.42
CA GLY A 74 -5.19 -1.96 -11.45
C GLY A 74 -5.69 -1.32 -10.16
N GLN A 75 -6.84 -1.81 -9.68
CA GLN A 75 -7.46 -1.37 -8.44
C GLN A 75 -7.70 -2.57 -7.50
N LEU A 76 -7.33 -2.42 -6.24
CA LEU A 76 -7.68 -3.33 -5.15
C LEU A 76 -8.49 -2.54 -4.13
N ASP A 77 -9.71 -2.97 -3.85
CA ASP A 77 -10.59 -2.39 -2.84
C ASP A 77 -11.02 -3.50 -1.87
N ILE A 78 -10.45 -3.49 -0.67
CA ILE A 78 -10.58 -4.55 0.31
C ILE A 78 -11.22 -3.98 1.59
N GLY A 79 -12.44 -4.42 1.90
CA GLY A 79 -13.14 -4.06 3.13
C GLY A 79 -12.57 -4.74 4.38
N GLY A 80 -12.01 -5.95 4.23
CA GLY A 80 -11.36 -6.68 5.31
C GLY A 80 -9.84 -6.47 5.39
N ASN A 81 -9.18 -7.50 5.89
CA ASN A 81 -7.74 -7.56 6.09
C ASN A 81 -7.04 -8.18 4.87
N ILE A 82 -5.80 -7.76 4.63
CA ILE A 82 -4.93 -8.39 3.63
C ILE A 82 -3.80 -9.13 4.35
N VAL A 83 -3.70 -10.44 4.12
CA VAL A 83 -2.62 -11.28 4.63
C VAL A 83 -1.84 -11.85 3.45
N CYS A 84 -0.58 -11.45 3.32
CA CYS A 84 0.31 -11.91 2.26
C CYS A 84 1.76 -12.07 2.75
N ASN A 85 2.60 -12.71 1.94
CA ASN A 85 4.04 -12.76 2.16
C ASN A 85 4.76 -11.71 1.30
N GLN A 86 4.25 -11.46 0.09
CA GLN A 86 4.79 -10.49 -0.86
C GLN A 86 3.65 -9.79 -1.57
N MET A 87 3.76 -8.47 -1.72
CA MET A 87 2.84 -7.68 -2.53
C MET A 87 3.63 -6.73 -3.44
N THR A 88 3.42 -6.83 -4.74
CA THR A 88 3.96 -5.87 -5.73
C THR A 88 2.84 -5.34 -6.60
N PHE A 89 2.32 -4.15 -6.28
CA PHE A 89 1.13 -3.62 -6.94
C PHE A 89 1.38 -2.26 -7.57
N THR A 90 0.82 -2.04 -8.76
CA THR A 90 0.88 -0.75 -9.46
C THR A 90 -0.53 -0.21 -9.70
N GLY A 91 -0.88 0.90 -9.07
CA GLY A 91 -2.22 1.49 -9.15
C GLY A 91 -2.75 1.87 -7.78
N THR A 92 -4.04 1.64 -7.55
CA THR A 92 -4.71 2.05 -6.32
C THR A 92 -4.99 0.83 -5.44
N VAL A 93 -4.56 0.90 -4.19
CA VAL A 93 -4.84 -0.08 -3.15
C VAL A 93 -5.58 0.63 -2.02
N HIS A 94 -6.82 0.24 -1.81
CA HIS A 94 -7.66 0.66 -0.70
C HIS A 94 -7.91 -0.55 0.20
N CYS A 95 -7.62 -0.39 1.49
CA CYS A 95 -7.87 -1.42 2.49
C CYS A 95 -8.43 -0.77 3.75
N GLU A 96 -9.63 -1.18 4.14
CA GLU A 96 -10.29 -0.68 5.36
C GLU A 96 -9.78 -1.37 6.63
N GLY A 97 -9.35 -2.63 6.54
CA GLY A 97 -8.76 -3.41 7.63
C GLY A 97 -7.24 -3.29 7.76
N ASP A 98 -6.60 -4.33 8.29
CA ASP A 98 -5.14 -4.40 8.46
C ASP A 98 -4.45 -5.02 7.24
N ILE A 99 -3.28 -4.48 6.87
CA ILE A 99 -2.40 -5.09 5.88
C ILE A 99 -1.23 -5.75 6.60
N ARG A 100 -1.17 -7.08 6.57
CA ARG A 100 -0.08 -7.88 7.13
C ARG A 100 0.68 -8.56 6.00
N CYS A 101 1.85 -8.02 5.67
CA CYS A 101 2.76 -8.61 4.70
C CYS A 101 3.99 -9.17 5.41
N ASN A 102 4.23 -10.48 5.35
CA ASN A 102 5.36 -11.08 6.07
C ASN A 102 6.74 -10.67 5.52
N GLY A 103 6.81 -10.17 4.28
CA GLY A 103 8.05 -9.74 3.67
C GLY A 103 7.93 -8.33 3.08
N THR A 104 7.86 -8.24 1.75
CA THR A 104 7.96 -6.98 1.02
C THR A 104 6.60 -6.52 0.54
N LEU A 105 6.22 -5.31 0.93
CA LEU A 105 5.07 -4.57 0.42
C LEU A 105 5.56 -3.44 -0.47
N SER A 106 5.44 -3.59 -1.79
CA SER A 106 5.81 -2.60 -2.78
C SER A 106 4.57 -2.10 -3.52
N VAL A 107 4.22 -0.82 -3.34
CA VAL A 107 3.11 -0.18 -4.06
C VAL A 107 3.60 1.02 -4.85
N ASN A 108 3.38 0.98 -6.17
CA ASN A 108 3.62 2.10 -7.07
C ASN A 108 2.28 2.73 -7.46
N GLY A 109 1.90 3.84 -6.84
CA GLY A 109 0.61 4.49 -7.06
C GLY A 109 0.04 5.06 -5.77
N SER A 110 -1.17 4.66 -5.40
CA SER A 110 -1.87 5.19 -4.23
C SER A 110 -2.21 4.06 -3.25
N LEU A 111 -1.70 4.15 -2.03
CA LEU A 111 -2.06 3.26 -0.93
C LEU A 111 -2.86 4.04 0.11
N LYS A 112 -4.10 3.62 0.32
CA LYS A 112 -4.98 4.12 1.38
C LYS A 112 -5.31 2.97 2.31
N ASN A 113 -4.82 3.06 3.54
CA ASN A 113 -5.14 2.13 4.59
C ASN A 113 -5.69 2.86 5.80
N ALA A 114 -6.86 2.43 6.27
CA ALA A 114 -7.55 3.11 7.36
C ALA A 114 -7.00 2.74 8.74
N GLN A 115 -6.29 1.63 8.88
CA GLN A 115 -5.88 1.04 10.16
C GLN A 115 -4.36 0.81 10.21
N HIS A 116 -3.91 -0.45 10.23
CA HIS A 116 -2.52 -0.79 10.45
C HIS A 116 -1.87 -1.51 9.26
N ILE A 117 -0.66 -1.07 8.90
CA ILE A 117 0.21 -1.74 7.91
C ILE A 117 1.40 -2.34 8.65
N SER A 118 1.58 -3.66 8.56
CA SER A 118 2.72 -4.37 9.11
C SER A 118 3.46 -5.12 8.00
N ALA A 119 4.70 -4.74 7.71
CA ALA A 119 5.56 -5.51 6.81
C ALA A 119 7.04 -5.46 7.18
N GLN A 120 7.84 -6.45 6.77
CA GLN A 120 9.30 -6.35 6.96
C GLN A 120 9.86 -5.15 6.20
N THR A 121 9.50 -5.03 4.93
CA THR A 121 9.94 -3.95 4.06
C THR A 121 8.75 -3.32 3.36
N VAL A 122 8.60 -2.01 3.48
CA VAL A 122 7.53 -1.23 2.86
C VAL A 122 8.16 -0.23 1.89
N HIS A 123 7.92 -0.42 0.59
CA HIS A 123 8.31 0.53 -0.46
C HIS A 123 7.06 1.15 -1.08
N LEU A 124 6.92 2.45 -0.94
CA LEU A 124 5.75 3.19 -1.43
C LEU A 124 6.21 4.32 -2.34
N ASN A 125 5.86 4.21 -3.61
CA ASN A 125 6.15 5.21 -4.62
C ASN A 125 4.84 5.85 -5.09
N GLY A 126 4.52 7.01 -4.53
CA GLY A 126 3.29 7.75 -4.79
C GLY A 126 2.62 8.20 -3.51
N VAL A 127 1.31 8.02 -3.40
CA VAL A 127 0.48 8.55 -2.31
C VAL A 127 0.34 7.51 -1.22
N LEU A 128 0.44 7.97 0.02
CA LEU A 128 0.27 7.14 1.20
C LEU A 128 -0.64 7.86 2.19
N HIS A 129 -1.78 7.26 2.48
CA HIS A 129 -2.61 7.62 3.62
C HIS A 129 -2.73 6.40 4.51
N GLY A 130 -2.10 6.47 5.68
CA GLY A 130 -2.11 5.40 6.67
C GLY A 130 -2.39 5.95 8.06
N ARG A 131 -2.89 5.13 8.98
CA ARG A 131 -2.88 5.49 10.39
C ARG A 131 -1.56 5.03 11.02
N ASP A 132 -1.33 3.73 11.06
CA ASP A 132 -0.17 3.15 11.74
C ASP A 132 0.64 2.25 10.79
N ILE A 133 1.96 2.41 10.76
CA ILE A 133 2.86 1.58 9.95
C ILE A 133 3.93 0.97 10.85
N ALA A 134 4.08 -0.35 10.81
CA ALA A 134 5.11 -1.11 11.49
C ALA A 134 5.99 -1.88 10.50
N GLY A 135 7.30 -1.89 10.71
CA GLY A 135 8.20 -2.70 9.90
C GLY A 135 9.68 -2.65 10.28
N GLN A 136 10.54 -3.23 9.45
CA GLN A 136 11.99 -3.06 9.61
C GLN A 136 12.50 -1.91 8.76
N GLU A 137 12.06 -1.85 7.50
CA GLU A 137 12.45 -0.81 6.55
C GLU A 137 11.22 -0.18 5.93
N LEU A 138 11.13 1.15 6.01
CA LEU A 138 10.09 1.95 5.39
C LEU A 138 10.74 2.94 4.42
N GLU A 139 10.37 2.86 3.16
CA GLU A 139 10.75 3.81 2.13
C GLU A 139 9.51 4.40 1.47
N VAL A 140 9.39 5.73 1.53
CA VAL A 140 8.27 6.46 0.92
C VAL A 140 8.81 7.56 0.02
N GLN A 141 8.39 7.54 -1.25
CA GLN A 141 8.82 8.49 -2.27
C GLN A 141 7.65 9.07 -3.08
N PRO A 142 7.72 10.36 -3.45
CA PRO A 142 7.60 10.90 -4.78
C PRO A 142 7.15 10.07 -5.98
N LEU A 143 5.87 9.84 -6.27
CA LEU A 143 5.56 9.62 -7.69
C LEU A 143 5.60 10.99 -8.36
N ARG A 144 6.72 11.31 -9.02
CA ARG A 144 6.90 12.59 -9.73
C ARG A 144 6.58 12.39 -11.21
N SER A 145 5.55 13.07 -11.70
CA SER A 145 5.28 13.18 -13.13
C SER A 145 4.78 14.57 -13.48
N GLN A 146 5.41 15.22 -14.46
CA GLN A 146 4.95 16.51 -15.01
C GLN A 146 3.59 16.39 -15.71
N MET A 147 3.11 15.16 -15.92
CA MET A 147 1.82 14.89 -16.54
C MET A 147 0.66 14.92 -15.54
N PHE A 148 0.90 14.83 -14.22
CA PHE A 148 -0.20 14.78 -13.24
C PHE A 148 -1.01 16.07 -13.20
N SER A 149 -0.34 17.22 -13.05
CA SER A 149 -0.98 18.53 -13.15
C SER A 149 -1.62 18.80 -14.52
N ARG A 150 -1.07 18.23 -15.61
CA ARG A 150 -1.62 18.38 -16.97
C ARG A 150 -2.91 17.60 -17.19
N PHE A 151 -3.07 16.45 -16.54
CA PHE A 151 -4.27 15.60 -16.66
C PHE A 151 -5.20 15.72 -15.45
N ASN A 152 -5.03 16.74 -14.60
CA ASN A 152 -5.83 16.96 -13.40
C ASN A 152 -5.80 15.75 -12.42
N MET A 153 -4.69 15.01 -12.42
CA MET A 153 -4.44 13.83 -11.58
C MET A 153 -3.76 14.24 -10.26
N ASN A 154 -4.21 15.35 -9.67
CA ASN A 154 -3.62 15.93 -8.46
C ASN A 154 -3.79 15.02 -7.23
N GLU A 155 -4.65 14.02 -7.31
CA GLU A 155 -4.74 12.97 -6.29
C GLU A 155 -3.40 12.26 -6.08
N TYR A 156 -2.57 12.11 -7.11
CA TYR A 156 -1.20 11.54 -7.00
C TYR A 156 -0.17 12.54 -6.47
N GLU A 157 -0.53 13.81 -6.40
CA GLU A 157 0.22 14.89 -5.76
C GLU A 157 -0.20 15.10 -4.30
N SER A 158 -1.29 14.44 -3.84
CA SER A 158 -1.77 14.55 -2.47
C SER A 158 -0.71 14.10 -1.46
N GLY A 159 -0.71 14.78 -0.31
CA GLY A 159 0.33 14.61 0.70
C GLY A 159 0.35 13.21 1.30
N ARG A 160 1.55 12.72 1.61
CA ARG A 160 1.72 11.44 2.32
C ARG A 160 1.50 11.71 3.81
N SER A 161 0.49 11.11 4.41
CA SER A 161 0.15 11.32 5.82
C SER A 161 0.05 10.00 6.55
N VAL A 162 0.84 9.85 7.61
CA VAL A 162 0.84 8.67 8.48
C VAL A 162 0.81 9.12 9.93
N ALA A 163 -0.14 8.66 10.73
CA ALA A 163 -0.23 9.09 12.13
C ALA A 163 0.97 8.56 12.95
N THR A 164 1.24 7.26 12.86
CA THR A 164 2.33 6.62 13.62
C THR A 164 3.19 5.74 12.72
N ILE A 165 4.51 5.85 12.86
CA ILE A 165 5.48 4.96 12.21
C ILE A 165 6.36 4.32 13.27
N ASN A 166 6.47 2.99 13.22
CA ASN A 166 7.40 2.20 14.03
C ASN A 166 8.25 1.31 13.11
N ALA A 167 9.46 1.74 12.79
CA ALA A 167 10.34 0.93 11.95
C ALA A 167 11.82 1.13 12.24
N SER A 168 12.65 0.09 12.12
CA SER A 168 14.09 0.23 12.39
C SER A 168 14.76 1.29 11.50
N THR A 169 14.44 1.30 10.20
CA THR A 169 14.95 2.31 9.25
C THR A 169 13.82 2.97 8.49
N VAL A 170 13.80 4.30 8.47
CA VAL A 170 12.81 5.11 7.75
C VAL A 170 13.51 6.04 6.75
N ARG A 171 13.13 5.96 5.48
CA ARG A 171 13.54 6.87 4.40
C ARG A 171 12.30 7.49 3.77
N ALA A 172 12.02 8.73 4.10
CA ALA A 172 10.81 9.41 3.66
C ALA A 172 11.13 10.69 2.88
N ARG A 173 10.35 10.90 1.82
CA ARG A 173 10.37 12.11 1.00
C ARG A 173 8.96 12.70 0.93
N GLY A 174 8.79 13.97 1.30
CA GLY A 174 7.48 14.63 1.35
C GLY A 174 6.43 13.92 2.22
N LEU A 175 6.84 13.38 3.38
CA LEU A 175 5.98 12.69 4.33
C LEU A 175 5.61 13.60 5.51
N THR A 176 4.34 13.59 5.90
CA THR A 176 3.84 14.19 7.14
C THR A 176 3.53 13.07 8.14
N CYS A 177 4.13 13.14 9.32
CA CYS A 177 3.92 12.15 10.37
C CYS A 177 3.77 12.79 11.76
N ARG A 178 2.91 12.24 12.63
CA ARG A 178 2.78 12.74 14.00
C ARG A 178 3.79 12.08 14.93
N LEU A 179 3.80 10.76 15.00
CA LEU A 179 4.66 10.01 15.90
C LEU A 179 5.54 9.04 15.12
N MET A 180 6.85 9.12 15.33
CA MET A 180 7.82 8.24 14.68
C MET A 180 8.74 7.61 15.72
N HIS A 181 8.87 6.29 15.66
CA HIS A 181 9.83 5.51 16.41
C HIS A 181 10.70 4.72 15.43
N ALA A 182 12.00 4.99 15.43
CA ALA A 182 12.91 4.33 14.52
C ALA A 182 14.36 4.35 15.02
N ASP A 183 15.21 3.46 14.51
CA ASP A 183 16.63 3.54 14.83
C ASP A 183 17.33 4.60 13.97
N SER A 184 17.11 4.54 12.66
CA SER A 184 17.67 5.48 11.69
C SER A 184 16.59 6.10 10.81
N VAL A 185 16.57 7.42 10.73
CA VAL A 185 15.58 8.18 9.97
C VAL A 185 16.28 9.09 8.97
N THR A 186 15.77 9.13 7.74
CA THR A 186 16.17 10.06 6.67
C THR A 186 14.94 10.75 6.12
N LEU A 187 14.81 12.06 6.36
CA LEU A 187 13.71 12.91 5.92
C LEU A 187 14.20 13.88 4.84
N ARG A 188 13.50 13.93 3.71
CA ARG A 188 13.78 14.86 2.61
C ARG A 188 12.51 15.46 2.01
N GLU A 189 12.70 16.45 1.15
CA GLU A 189 11.67 17.00 0.25
C GLU A 189 10.40 17.46 0.98
N GLY A 190 10.56 18.27 2.03
CA GLY A 190 9.42 18.83 2.77
C GLY A 190 8.80 17.88 3.79
N SER A 191 9.54 16.87 4.26
CA SER A 191 9.00 15.93 5.24
C SER A 191 8.88 16.58 6.63
N THR A 192 7.75 16.37 7.30
CA THR A 192 7.46 16.92 8.63
C THR A 192 7.12 15.81 9.60
N VAL A 193 7.75 15.83 10.79
CA VAL A 193 7.45 14.89 11.86
C VAL A 193 7.21 15.66 13.15
N GLU A 194 6.08 15.46 13.82
CA GLU A 194 5.79 16.19 15.07
C GLU A 194 6.67 15.66 16.22
N HIS A 195 6.70 14.36 16.43
CA HIS A 195 7.46 13.71 17.50
C HIS A 195 8.26 12.54 16.93
N ALA A 196 9.59 12.64 16.95
CA ALA A 196 10.44 11.51 16.57
C ALA A 196 11.29 11.03 17.75
N THR A 197 11.29 9.71 17.93
CA THR A 197 12.20 9.00 18.82
C THR A 197 13.16 8.22 17.95
N CYS A 198 14.45 8.59 18.03
CA CYS A 198 15.49 7.95 17.26
C CYS A 198 16.62 7.44 18.17
N THR A 199 17.14 6.25 17.89
CA THR A 199 18.22 5.64 18.69
C THR A 199 19.61 5.84 18.05
N VAL A 200 19.72 5.77 16.72
CA VAL A 200 21.01 5.78 15.99
C VAL A 200 21.26 7.08 15.23
N SER A 201 20.44 7.40 14.22
CA SER A 201 20.67 8.58 13.38
C SER A 201 19.38 9.26 12.89
N LEU A 202 19.45 10.59 12.74
CA LEU A 202 18.40 11.40 12.13
C LEU A 202 19.01 12.31 11.07
N GLY A 203 18.78 11.98 9.81
CA GLY A 203 19.15 12.77 8.64
C GLY A 203 17.99 13.65 8.17
N THR A 204 18.18 14.97 8.09
CA THR A 204 17.18 15.88 7.54
C THR A 204 17.81 16.80 6.49
N ASP A 205 17.08 17.10 5.41
CA ASP A 205 17.45 18.19 4.51
C ASP A 205 16.94 19.55 5.03
N ARG A 206 17.24 20.64 4.32
CA ARG A 206 16.81 22.01 4.71
C ARG A 206 15.31 22.26 4.60
N THR A 207 14.58 21.39 3.90
CA THR A 207 13.14 21.54 3.67
C THR A 207 12.32 20.72 4.66
N SER A 208 12.96 19.80 5.38
CA SER A 208 12.33 18.86 6.30
C SER A 208 12.52 19.29 7.76
N SER A 209 11.57 18.97 8.62
CA SER A 209 11.62 19.37 10.03
C SER A 209 11.08 18.28 10.96
N VAL A 210 11.62 18.28 12.17
CA VAL A 210 11.11 17.48 13.29
C VAL A 210 10.87 18.43 14.47
N LEU A 211 9.65 18.49 14.99
CA LEU A 211 9.28 19.47 16.01
C LEU A 211 9.84 19.08 17.39
N LEU A 212 9.61 17.83 17.81
CA LEU A 212 9.99 17.32 19.11
C LEU A 212 10.79 16.02 18.98
N MET A 213 11.86 15.92 19.76
CA MET A 213 12.81 14.82 19.70
C MET A 213 12.99 14.18 21.07
N GLY A 214 12.68 12.89 21.18
CA GLY A 214 12.67 12.17 22.46
C GLY A 214 14.03 11.66 22.96
N HIS A 215 15.05 11.57 22.09
CA HIS A 215 16.33 10.93 22.42
C HIS A 215 17.55 11.60 21.77
N ASN A 216 18.73 11.42 22.38
CA ASN A 216 20.04 11.92 21.95
C ASN A 216 20.58 11.15 20.72
N CYS A 217 19.89 11.32 19.59
CA CYS A 217 20.24 10.71 18.32
C CYS A 217 21.27 11.57 17.55
N ARG A 218 22.17 10.94 16.77
CA ARG A 218 23.11 11.66 15.91
C ARG A 218 22.37 12.37 14.77
N ARG A 219 22.37 13.70 14.79
CA ARG A 219 21.79 14.53 13.72
C ARG A 219 22.76 14.68 12.55
N ILE A 220 22.26 14.43 11.35
CA ILE A 220 23.00 14.54 10.08
C ILE A 220 22.26 15.53 9.20
N HIS A 221 22.95 16.60 8.77
CA HIS A 221 22.38 17.51 7.79
C HIS A 221 22.66 16.98 6.39
N LEU A 222 21.60 16.74 5.63
CA LEU A 222 21.68 16.24 4.26
C LEU A 222 21.73 17.43 3.29
N LYS A 223 22.51 17.30 2.22
CA LYS A 223 22.45 18.25 1.10
C LYS A 223 21.07 18.12 0.44
N THR A 224 20.45 19.26 0.10
CA THR A 224 19.22 19.28 -0.69
C THR A 224 19.48 18.58 -2.02
N ALA A 225 18.61 17.63 -2.39
CA ALA A 225 18.66 16.90 -3.65
C ALA A 225 17.94 17.67 -4.77
#